data_AF-A0AAU3QGW7-F1
#
_entry.id   AF-A0AAU3QGW7-F1
#
_cell.length_a   1.000
_cell.length_b   1.000
_cell.length_c   1.000
_cell.angle_alpha   90.00
_cell.angle_beta   90.00
_cell.angle_gamma   90.00
#
_symmetry.space_group_name_H-M   'P 1'
#
loop_
_entity.id
_entity.type
_entity.pdbx_description
1 polymer ?
#
loop_
_entity_poly.entity_id
_entity_poly.type
_entity_poly.pdbx_seq_one_letter_code
_entity_poly.pdbx_strand_id
1 'polypeptide(L)'
;MSDNHQWPTPEVAYATAPSTIREIGWTANAAATRPIGTKIGREFWLRKAALLDRIALNDEATAQDSGAAELATEAARRLMQLDDASVICDPRYYVRQQYAHWATNH
;
A
#
# COMPACT_ATOMS: atom_id res chain seq x y z
N MET A 1 3.18 -22.72 -17.58
CA MET A 1 4.43 -21.99 -17.34
C MET A 1 4.10 -20.91 -16.32
N SER A 2 4.41 -21.16 -15.04
CA SER A 2 4.13 -20.19 -13.98
C SER A 2 5.33 -19.26 -13.91
N ASP A 3 5.20 -18.03 -14.41
CA ASP A 3 6.20 -17.00 -14.19
C ASP A 3 6.30 -16.76 -12.69
N ASN A 4 7.39 -17.24 -12.10
CA ASN A 4 7.73 -17.05 -10.70
C ASN A 4 8.24 -15.60 -10.54
N HIS A 5 7.35 -14.61 -10.73
CA HIS A 5 7.63 -13.23 -10.37
C HIS A 5 7.82 -13.18 -8.86
N GLN A 6 9.08 -13.23 -8.42
CA GLN A 6 9.45 -13.19 -7.02
C GLN A 6 8.93 -11.87 -6.44
N TRP A 7 7.89 -11.95 -5.61
CA TRP A 7 7.33 -10.80 -4.92
C TRP A 7 8.43 -10.12 -4.09
N PRO A 8 8.60 -8.79 -4.18
CA PRO A 8 9.64 -8.11 -3.42
C PRO A 8 9.38 -8.26 -1.92
N THR A 9 10.44 -8.42 -1.14
CA THR A 9 10.32 -8.36 0.31
C THR A 9 9.90 -6.94 0.73
N PRO A 10 9.30 -6.75 1.92
CA PRO A 10 8.93 -5.42 2.40
C PRO A 10 10.10 -4.43 2.42
N GLU A 11 11.29 -4.91 2.79
CA GLU A 11 12.51 -4.11 2.88
C GLU A 11 12.89 -3.56 1.50
N VAL A 12 12.80 -4.40 0.47
CA VAL A 12 13.07 -4.00 -0.92
C VAL A 12 11.98 -3.06 -1.43
N ALA A 13 10.71 -3.39 -1.20
CA ALA A 13 9.58 -2.60 -1.70
C ALA A 13 9.55 -1.18 -1.12
N TYR A 14 9.93 -1.01 0.15
CA TYR A 14 9.82 0.26 0.86
C TYR A 14 11.15 0.96 1.13
N ALA A 15 12.25 0.51 0.51
CA ALA A 15 13.59 1.07 0.72
C ALA A 15 13.67 2.59 0.52
N THR A 16 12.94 3.13 -0.47
CA THR A 16 12.92 4.55 -0.82
C THR A 16 11.68 5.28 -0.29
N ALA A 17 10.84 4.60 0.49
CA ALA A 17 9.59 5.17 0.95
C ALA A 17 9.84 6.33 1.95
N PRO A 18 9.03 7.41 1.92
CA PRO A 18 9.08 8.45 2.93
C PRO A 18 8.88 7.90 4.35
N SER A 19 9.26 8.64 5.38
CA SER A 19 8.96 8.25 6.77
C SER A 19 7.44 8.08 6.98
N THR A 20 7.05 7.13 7.84
CA THR A 20 5.63 6.85 8.15
C THR A 20 4.87 8.11 8.56
N ILE A 21 5.47 8.97 9.38
CA ILE A 21 4.87 10.24 9.83
C ILE A 21 4.59 11.19 8.66
N ARG A 22 5.55 11.35 7.74
CA ARG A 22 5.38 12.21 6.56
C ARG A 22 4.26 11.68 5.65
N GLU A 23 4.18 10.37 5.51
CA GLU A 23 3.17 9.72 4.67
C GLU A 23 1.78 9.78 5.29
N ILE A 24 1.65 9.70 6.62
CA ILE A 24 0.39 9.99 7.34
C ILE A 24 -0.07 11.42 7.03
N GLY A 25 0.83 12.40 7.14
CA GLY A 25 0.50 13.80 6.84
C GLY A 25 0.05 13.99 5.39
N TRP A 26 0.76 13.38 4.45
CA TRP A 26 0.41 13.44 3.02
C TRP A 26 -0.95 12.80 2.73
N THR A 27 -1.19 11.58 3.21
CA THR A 27 -2.45 10.85 2.97
C THR A 27 -3.65 11.55 3.61
N ALA A 28 -3.50 12.08 4.83
CA ALA A 28 -4.55 12.84 5.50
C ALA A 28 -4.88 14.13 4.74
N ASN A 29 -3.86 14.90 4.34
CA ASN A 29 -4.06 16.12 3.55
C ASN A 29 -4.72 15.82 2.20
N ALA A 30 -4.24 14.81 1.47
CA ALA A 30 -4.79 14.42 0.16
C ALA A 30 -6.25 13.93 0.24
N ALA A 31 -6.68 13.38 1.38
CA ALA A 31 -8.08 13.06 1.62
C ALA A 31 -8.92 14.30 1.98
N ALA A 32 -8.38 15.21 2.80
CA ALA A 32 -9.08 16.38 3.31
C ALA A 32 -9.29 17.50 2.27
N THR A 33 -8.32 17.71 1.38
CA THR A 33 -8.35 18.82 0.42
C THR A 33 -9.09 18.47 -0.88
N ARG A 34 -9.74 17.30 -0.96
CA ARG A 34 -10.43 16.86 -2.17
C ARG A 34 -11.86 17.38 -2.26
N PRO A 35 -12.29 17.90 -3.42
CA PRO A 35 -13.69 18.27 -3.62
C PRO A 35 -14.60 17.05 -3.47
N ILE A 36 -15.70 17.24 -2.76
CA ILE A 36 -16.74 16.23 -2.57
C ILE A 36 -17.22 15.71 -3.94
N GLY A 37 -17.31 14.39 -4.09
CA GLY A 37 -17.75 13.74 -5.34
C GLY A 37 -16.65 13.42 -6.35
N THR A 38 -15.38 13.78 -6.07
CA THR A 38 -14.27 13.42 -6.96
C THR A 38 -13.69 12.03 -6.64
N LYS A 39 -13.37 11.25 -7.69
CA LYS A 39 -12.69 9.96 -7.50
C LYS A 39 -11.28 10.21 -6.99
N ILE A 40 -10.95 9.54 -5.89
CA ILE A 40 -9.59 9.48 -5.38
C ILE A 40 -8.73 8.66 -6.35
N GLY A 41 -7.71 9.29 -6.93
CA GLY A 41 -6.84 8.67 -7.94
C GLY A 41 -5.96 7.53 -7.41
N ARG A 42 -5.43 6.73 -8.34
CA ARG A 42 -4.65 5.52 -8.06
C ARG A 42 -3.44 5.74 -7.17
N GLU A 43 -2.65 6.79 -7.40
CA GLU A 43 -1.46 7.11 -6.59
C GLU A 43 -1.82 7.24 -5.10
N PHE A 44 -2.93 7.90 -4.78
CA PHE A 44 -3.38 8.00 -3.40
C PHE A 44 -3.64 6.63 -2.78
N TRP A 45 -4.35 5.75 -3.50
CA TRP A 45 -4.69 4.43 -2.99
C TRP A 45 -3.44 3.55 -2.85
N LEU A 46 -2.50 3.65 -3.80
CA LEU A 46 -1.22 2.97 -3.73
C LEU A 46 -0.42 3.41 -2.49
N ARG A 47 -0.28 4.73 -2.31
CA ARG A 47 0.47 5.31 -1.18
C ARG A 47 -0.19 5.04 0.16
N LYS A 48 -1.53 5.11 0.23
CA LYS A 48 -2.30 4.75 1.42
C LYS A 48 -2.16 3.26 1.78
N ALA A 49 -2.26 2.37 0.79
CA ALA A 49 -2.10 0.94 1.02
C ALA A 49 -0.67 0.59 1.46
N ALA A 50 0.35 1.20 0.84
CA ALA A 50 1.75 1.03 1.24
C ALA A 50 2.04 1.55 2.66
N LEU A 51 1.44 2.69 3.04
CA LEU A 51 1.54 3.20 4.40
C LEU A 51 0.96 2.22 5.43
N LEU A 52 -0.26 1.72 5.16
CA LEU A 52 -0.93 0.78 6.08
C LEU A 52 -0.18 -0.55 6.17
N ASP A 53 0.38 -1.06 5.06
CA ASP A 53 1.21 -2.27 5.09
C ASP A 53 2.47 -2.08 5.96
N ARG A 54 3.12 -0.91 5.89
CA ARG A 54 4.28 -0.60 6.73
C ARG A 54 3.93 -0.48 8.22
N ILE A 55 2.76 0.05 8.56
CA ILE A 55 2.27 0.07 9.94
C ILE A 55 1.99 -1.36 10.41
N ALA A 56 1.32 -2.17 9.59
CA ALA A 56 1.05 -3.57 9.90
C ALA A 56 2.34 -4.38 10.14
N LEU A 57 3.36 -4.20 9.29
CA LEU A 57 4.66 -4.85 9.45
C LEU A 57 5.36 -4.44 10.75
N ASN A 58 5.24 -3.18 11.15
CA ASN A 58 5.80 -2.70 12.41
C ASN A 58 5.07 -3.33 13.60
N ASP A 59 3.75 -3.39 13.56
CA ASP A 59 2.93 -3.98 14.62
C ASP A 59 3.18 -5.49 14.75
N GLU A 60 3.31 -6.19 13.62
CA GLU A 60 3.70 -7.61 13.57
C GLU A 60 5.09 -7.83 14.19
N ALA A 61 6.06 -6.95 13.89
CA ALA A 61 7.41 -7.02 14.46
C ALA A 61 7.45 -6.76 15.97
N THR A 62 6.51 -5.97 16.50
CA THR A 62 6.38 -5.67 17.94
C THR A 62 5.36 -6.56 18.65
N ALA A 63 4.79 -7.55 17.95
CA ALA A 63 3.72 -8.44 18.44
C ALA A 63 2.49 -7.67 18.99
N GLN A 64 2.16 -6.54 18.36
CA GLN A 64 0.97 -5.74 18.67
C GLN A 64 -0.20 -6.14 17.77
N ASP A 65 -1.37 -6.33 18.37
CA ASP A 65 -2.63 -6.53 17.64
C ASP A 65 -3.45 -5.24 17.65
N SER A 66 -3.24 -4.41 16.63
CA SER A 66 -3.87 -3.08 16.48
C SER A 66 -4.98 -3.05 15.41
N GLY A 67 -5.19 -4.15 14.69
CA GLY A 67 -5.99 -4.18 13.46
C GLY A 67 -5.31 -3.59 12.21
N ALA A 68 -4.05 -3.15 12.29
CA ALA A 68 -3.33 -2.58 11.14
C ALA A 68 -3.21 -3.56 9.96
N ALA A 69 -3.02 -4.86 10.23
CA ALA A 69 -2.94 -5.89 9.18
C ALA A 69 -4.26 -6.03 8.40
N GLU A 70 -5.41 -5.91 9.07
CA GLU A 70 -6.72 -5.92 8.41
C GLU A 70 -6.90 -4.67 7.55
N LEU A 71 -6.57 -3.49 8.08
CA LEU A 71 -6.64 -2.23 7.34
C LEU A 71 -5.70 -2.22 6.12
N ALA A 72 -4.49 -2.78 6.25
CA ALA A 72 -3.55 -2.94 5.14
C ALA A 72 -4.14 -3.85 4.05
N THR A 73 -4.74 -4.97 4.45
CA THR A 73 -5.38 -5.91 3.52
C THR A 73 -6.56 -5.27 2.79
N GLU A 74 -7.40 -4.50 3.47
CA GLU A 74 -8.55 -3.86 2.84
C GLU A 74 -8.13 -2.72 1.90
N ALA A 75 -7.14 -1.92 2.30
CA ALA A 75 -6.56 -0.91 1.41
C ALA A 75 -5.91 -1.54 0.16
N ALA A 76 -5.25 -2.69 0.33
CA ALA A 76 -4.70 -3.45 -0.78
C ALA A 76 -5.78 -3.96 -1.74
N ARG A 77 -6.87 -4.55 -1.21
CA ARG A 77 -8.02 -4.95 -2.05
C ARG A 77 -8.63 -3.77 -2.79
N ARG A 78 -8.72 -2.61 -2.14
CA ARG A 78 -9.23 -1.40 -2.78
C ARG A 78 -8.36 -0.93 -3.95
N LEU A 79 -7.04 -1.04 -3.82
CA LEU A 79 -6.10 -0.80 -4.92
C LEU A 79 -6.27 -1.83 -6.04
N MET A 80 -6.35 -3.12 -5.71
CA MET A 80 -6.56 -4.19 -6.69
C MET A 80 -7.85 -3.99 -7.48
N GLN A 81 -8.96 -3.63 -6.82
CA GLN A 81 -10.22 -3.29 -7.47
C GLN A 81 -10.09 -2.10 -8.42
N LEU A 82 -9.29 -1.09 -8.06
CA LEU A 82 -9.05 0.07 -8.91
C LEU A 82 -8.24 -0.29 -10.15
N ASP A 83 -7.35 -1.27 -10.02
CA ASP A 83 -6.48 -1.77 -11.08
C ASP A 83 -7.10 -2.90 -11.91
N ASP A 84 -8.34 -3.31 -11.59
CA ASP A 84 -9.00 -4.50 -12.14
C ASP A 84 -8.14 -5.77 -12.02
N ALA A 85 -7.35 -5.85 -10.95
CA ALA A 85 -6.47 -6.97 -10.66
C ALA A 85 -7.25 -8.11 -9.97
N SER A 86 -7.14 -9.33 -10.49
CA SER A 86 -7.74 -10.52 -9.86
C SER A 86 -7.11 -10.81 -8.49
N VAL A 87 -7.93 -11.22 -7.51
CA VAL A 87 -7.48 -11.62 -6.15
C VAL A 87 -6.87 -13.03 -6.17
N ILE A 88 -5.82 -13.21 -6.96
CA ILE A 88 -5.11 -14.50 -7.10
C ILE A 88 -3.86 -14.59 -6.21
N CYS A 89 -3.49 -13.50 -5.53
CA CYS A 89 -2.35 -13.41 -4.63
C CYS A 89 -2.72 -12.71 -3.32
N ASP A 90 -1.82 -12.77 -2.34
CA ASP A 90 -1.93 -11.96 -1.12
C ASP A 90 -2.01 -10.47 -1.51
N PRO A 91 -3.08 -9.75 -1.12
CA PRO A 91 -3.24 -8.34 -1.46
C PRO A 91 -2.04 -7.47 -1.05
N ARG A 92 -1.39 -7.76 0.09
CA ARG A 92 -0.25 -6.98 0.57
C ARG A 92 0.98 -7.20 -0.30
N TYR A 93 1.17 -8.39 -0.89
CA TYR A 93 2.22 -8.61 -1.89
C TYR A 93 1.97 -7.81 -3.18
N TYR A 94 0.72 -7.71 -3.60
CA TYR A 94 0.35 -6.84 -4.73
C TYR A 94 0.76 -5.38 -4.47
N VAL A 95 0.44 -4.85 -3.28
CA VAL A 95 0.83 -3.48 -2.89
C VAL A 95 2.35 -3.28 -2.94
N ARG A 96 3.12 -4.21 -2.38
CA ARG A 96 4.60 -4.13 -2.37
C ARG A 96 5.18 -4.10 -3.77
N GLN A 97 4.68 -4.97 -4.66
CA GLN A 97 5.10 -4.97 -6.07
C GLN A 97 4.76 -3.65 -6.76
N GLN A 98 3.50 -3.20 -6.66
CA GLN A 98 3.06 -1.96 -7.31
C GLN A 98 3.78 -0.72 -6.78
N TYR A 99 4.09 -0.69 -5.48
CA TYR A 99 4.82 0.40 -4.87
C TYR A 99 6.27 0.43 -5.35
N ALA A 100 6.95 -0.72 -5.40
CA ALA A 100 8.32 -0.83 -5.92
C ALA A 100 8.41 -0.36 -7.39
N HIS A 101 7.45 -0.77 -8.23
CA HIS A 101 7.37 -0.30 -9.62
C HIS A 101 7.12 1.20 -9.72
N TRP A 102 6.18 1.74 -8.93
CA TRP A 102 5.89 3.18 -8.93
C TRP A 102 7.10 4.00 -8.46
N ALA A 103 7.74 3.61 -7.36
CA ALA A 103 8.87 4.34 -6.77
C ALA A 103 10.14 4.31 -7.64
N THR A 104 10.24 3.38 -8.59
CA THR A 104 11.36 3.34 -9.56
C THR A 104 11.10 4.22 -10.79
N ASN A 105 9.83 4.53 -11.09
CA ASN A 105 9.40 5.21 -12.32
C ASN A 105 8.76 6.59 -12.05
N HIS A 106 8.99 7.18 -10.88
CA HIS A 106 8.56 8.53 -10.47
C HIS A 106 9.72 9.26 -9.81
#